data_AF-A0AAN9GC36-F1
#
_entry.id   AF-A0AAN9GC36-F1
#
_cell.length_a   1.000
_cell.length_b   1.000
_cell.length_c   1.000
_cell.angle_alpha   90.00
_cell.angle_beta   90.00
_cell.angle_gamma   90.00
#
_symmetry.space_group_name_H-M   'P 1'
#
loop_
_entity.id
_entity.type
_entity.pdbx_description
1 polymer ?
#
loop_
_entity_poly.entity_id
_entity_poly.type
_entity_poly.pdbx_seq_one_letter_code
_entity_poly.pdbx_strand_id
1 'polypeptide(L)'
;MNFNLLVTDRRTRRLVNQYPALDEFFAYVRSTYISQQLAPFPPALWNAFERDMDQHTNNRVESFHHALSTAVQVKHPSLWTFITDIKDRQAVTEQMTLAAERRDAPPRRRIQWRNLENRLRRLQEQYNRGDRDLDSYWRAVTHCTWEAV
;
A
#
# COMPACT_ATOMS: atom_id res chain seq x y z
N MET A 1 2.55 -13.60 7.59
CA MET A 1 3.46 -14.40 8.45
C MET A 1 2.92 -14.36 9.86
N ASN A 2 2.61 -15.51 10.47
CA ASN A 2 2.12 -15.51 11.85
C ASN A 2 3.32 -15.48 12.81
N PHE A 3 3.58 -14.31 13.39
CA PHE A 3 4.72 -14.09 14.29
C PHE A 3 4.72 -15.06 15.49
N ASN A 4 3.54 -15.46 15.97
CA ASN A 4 3.46 -16.42 17.06
C ASN A 4 3.96 -17.80 16.64
N LEU A 5 3.62 -18.26 15.43
CA LEU A 5 4.13 -19.51 14.89
C LEU A 5 5.66 -19.48 14.75
N LEU A 6 6.22 -18.36 14.28
CA LEU A 6 7.68 -18.17 14.16
C LEU A 6 8.39 -18.34 15.51
N VAL A 7 7.90 -17.66 16.55
CA VAL A 7 8.53 -17.69 17.89
C VAL A 7 8.37 -19.05 18.56
N THR A 8 7.26 -19.76 18.30
CA THR A 8 7.02 -21.10 18.86
C THR A 8 7.73 -22.22 18.12
N ASP A 9 8.26 -21.96 16.93
CA ASP A 9 8.91 -22.98 16.11
C ASP A 9 10.14 -23.58 16.79
N ARG A 10 10.31 -24.90 16.63
CA ARG A 10 11.41 -25.65 17.30
C ARG A 10 12.79 -25.16 16.86
N ARG A 11 12.96 -24.78 15.60
CA ARG A 11 14.23 -24.27 15.09
C ARG A 11 14.53 -22.90 15.69
N THR A 12 13.52 -22.03 15.75
CA THR A 12 13.65 -20.71 16.37
C THR A 12 14.04 -20.83 17.84
N ARG A 13 13.37 -21.69 18.62
CA ARG A 13 13.71 -21.92 20.03
C ARG A 13 15.15 -22.42 20.23
N ARG A 14 15.64 -23.30 19.36
CA ARG A 14 17.04 -23.76 19.40
C ARG A 14 18.02 -22.61 19.16
N LEU A 15 17.71 -21.73 18.21
CA LEU A 15 18.53 -20.54 17.91
C LEU A 15 18.52 -19.53 19.06
N VAL A 16 17.35 -19.29 19.68
CA VAL A 16 17.24 -18.43 20.86
C VAL A 16 18.07 -18.97 22.02
N ASN A 17 18.05 -20.29 22.26
CA ASN A 17 18.88 -20.91 23.29
C ASN A 17 20.38 -20.76 23.02
N GLN A 18 20.78 -20.74 21.74
CA GLN A 18 22.17 -20.52 21.34
C GLN A 18 22.58 -19.04 21.43
N TYR A 19 21.64 -18.12 21.21
CA TYR A 19 21.86 -16.68 21.18
C TYR A 19 20.76 -15.94 21.97
N PRO A 20 20.94 -15.72 23.28
CA PRO A 20 19.92 -15.10 24.13
C PRO A 20 19.48 -13.70 23.68
N ALA A 21 20.35 -12.94 23.01
CA ALA A 21 20.03 -11.64 22.44
C ALA A 21 18.90 -11.70 21.38
N LEU A 22 18.65 -12.85 20.77
CA LEU A 22 17.50 -13.04 19.87
C LEU A 22 16.16 -12.97 20.60
N ASP A 23 16.12 -13.36 21.87
CA ASP A 23 14.89 -13.27 22.67
C ASP A 23 14.51 -11.80 22.91
N GLU A 24 15.50 -10.98 23.29
CA GLU A 24 15.33 -9.54 23.44
C GLU A 24 14.90 -8.88 22.12
N PHE A 25 15.52 -9.29 21.00
CA PHE A 25 15.12 -8.82 19.68
C PHE A 25 13.67 -9.20 19.34
N PHE A 26 13.24 -10.44 19.60
CA PHE A 26 11.86 -10.85 19.36
C PHE A 26 10.87 -10.11 20.26
N ALA A 27 11.24 -9.85 21.51
CA ALA A 27 10.44 -9.04 22.42
C ALA A 27 10.29 -7.60 21.89
N TYR A 28 11.37 -6.98 21.44
CA TYR A 28 11.37 -5.66 20.81
C TYR A 28 10.49 -5.63 19.55
N VAL A 29 10.63 -6.61 18.64
CA VAL A 29 9.82 -6.66 17.41
C VAL A 29 8.34 -6.84 17.77
N ARG A 30 8.03 -7.70 18.75
CA ARG A 30 6.66 -7.91 19.22
C ARG A 30 6.05 -6.63 19.76
N SER A 31 6.74 -5.96 20.68
CA SER A 31 6.26 -4.74 21.32
C SER A 31 6.20 -3.56 20.35
N THR A 32 7.05 -3.53 19.33
CA THR A 32 7.18 -2.37 18.45
C THR A 32 6.32 -2.46 17.20
N TYR A 33 6.12 -3.66 16.64
CA TYR A 33 5.51 -3.84 15.32
C TYR A 33 4.33 -4.80 15.25
N ILE A 34 4.23 -5.78 16.16
CA ILE A 34 3.27 -6.90 16.02
C ILE A 34 2.02 -6.69 16.88
N SER A 35 2.19 -6.19 18.11
CA SER A 35 1.08 -5.99 19.06
C SER A 35 0.08 -4.96 18.54
N GLN A 36 -1.12 -5.40 18.15
CA GLN A 36 -2.10 -4.53 17.46
C GLN A 36 -2.52 -3.27 18.24
N GLN A 37 -2.55 -3.32 19.57
CA GLN A 37 -3.12 -2.26 20.41
C GLN A 37 -2.08 -1.45 21.20
N LEU A 38 -0.88 -2.01 21.40
CA LEU A 38 0.15 -1.45 22.30
C LEU A 38 1.45 -1.12 21.56
N ALA A 39 1.55 -1.50 20.28
CA ALA A 39 2.73 -1.19 19.49
C ALA A 39 2.71 0.28 19.03
N PRO A 40 3.84 0.99 19.07
CA PRO A 40 4.01 2.27 18.40
C PRO A 40 3.75 2.18 16.89
N PHE A 41 4.04 1.04 16.26
CA PHE A 41 3.85 0.81 14.83
C PHE A 41 3.03 -0.47 14.57
N PRO A 42 1.73 -0.48 14.87
CA PRO A 42 0.91 -1.68 14.77
C PRO A 42 0.77 -2.14 13.31
N PRO A 43 0.42 -3.42 13.06
CA PRO A 43 0.25 -3.96 11.71
C PRO A 43 -0.69 -3.13 10.82
N ALA A 44 -1.72 -2.50 11.38
CA ALA A 44 -2.63 -1.64 10.61
C ALA A 44 -1.91 -0.48 9.87
N LEU A 45 -0.73 -0.04 10.32
CA LEU A 45 0.03 1.02 9.67
C LEU A 45 0.88 0.53 8.48
N TRP A 46 1.40 -0.69 8.55
CA TRP A 46 2.40 -1.18 7.58
C TRP A 46 1.96 -2.42 6.79
N ASN A 47 0.98 -3.17 7.28
CA ASN A 47 0.45 -4.36 6.63
C ASN A 47 -0.58 -3.95 5.57
N ALA A 48 -0.30 -4.29 4.31
CA ALA A 48 -1.19 -4.01 3.19
C ALA A 48 -2.28 -5.07 3.00
N PHE A 49 -2.27 -6.16 3.77
CA PHE A 49 -3.22 -7.27 3.60
C PHE A 49 -4.68 -6.83 3.74
N GLU A 50 -5.00 -6.01 4.74
CA GLU A 50 -6.36 -5.50 4.98
C GLU A 50 -6.59 -4.09 4.41
N ARG A 51 -5.61 -3.56 3.66
CA ARG A 51 -5.65 -2.18 3.19
C ARG A 51 -6.60 -2.05 2.01
N ASP A 52 -7.45 -1.03 2.06
CA ASP A 52 -8.20 -0.60 0.89
C ASP A 52 -7.26 0.05 -0.14
N MET A 53 -7.25 -0.49 -1.36
CA MET A 53 -6.36 -0.07 -2.45
C MET A 53 -6.64 1.35 -2.93
N ASP A 54 -7.77 1.94 -2.55
CA ASP A 54 -8.09 3.33 -2.89
C ASP A 54 -7.51 4.35 -1.88
N GLN A 55 -6.97 3.90 -0.75
CA GLN A 55 -6.43 4.77 0.33
C GLN A 55 -4.91 4.95 0.29
N HIS A 56 -4.34 5.17 -0.90
CA HIS A 56 -2.92 5.56 -1.00
C HIS A 56 -2.76 7.06 -0.73
N THR A 57 -2.20 7.39 0.42
CA THR A 57 -2.03 8.78 0.92
C THR A 57 -1.16 9.66 0.03
N ASN A 58 -0.21 9.10 -0.74
CA ASN A 58 0.71 9.90 -1.57
C ASN A 58 0.36 9.97 -3.07
N ASN A 59 -0.54 9.11 -3.59
CA ASN A 59 -0.80 9.03 -5.03
C ASN A 59 -1.28 10.36 -5.63
N ARG A 60 -2.05 11.14 -4.88
CA ARG A 60 -2.56 12.44 -5.35
C ARG A 60 -1.46 13.48 -5.48
N VAL A 61 -0.55 13.53 -4.51
CA VAL A 61 0.58 14.45 -4.49
C VAL A 61 1.57 14.08 -5.60
N GLU A 62 1.91 12.79 -5.74
CA GLU A 62 2.73 12.28 -6.83
C GLU A 62 2.11 12.57 -8.21
N SER A 63 0.80 12.35 -8.38
CA SER A 63 0.10 12.65 -9.63
C SER A 63 0.13 14.14 -9.97
N PHE A 64 -0.06 15.01 -8.96
CA PHE A 64 0.04 16.46 -9.14
C PHE A 64 1.45 16.87 -9.57
N HIS A 65 2.49 16.40 -8.87
CA HIS A 65 3.87 16.70 -9.21
C HIS A 65 4.27 16.13 -10.58
N HIS A 66 3.82 14.93 -10.92
CA HIS A 66 4.03 14.34 -12.24
C HIS A 66 3.41 15.22 -13.32
N ALA A 67 2.12 15.56 -13.19
CA ALA A 67 1.44 16.45 -14.13
C ALA A 67 2.12 17.82 -14.23
N LEU A 68 2.59 18.36 -13.10
CA LEU A 68 3.40 19.60 -13.02
C LEU A 68 4.66 19.51 -13.86
N SER A 69 5.46 18.48 -13.61
CA SER A 69 6.68 18.23 -14.35
C SER A 69 6.44 18.00 -15.84
N THR A 70 5.36 17.31 -16.21
CA THR A 70 5.05 17.01 -17.62
C THR A 70 4.66 18.26 -18.41
N ALA A 71 3.85 19.18 -17.88
CA ALA A 71 3.47 20.36 -18.67
C ALA A 71 4.57 21.43 -18.68
N VAL A 72 5.32 21.54 -17.58
CA VAL A 72 6.38 22.55 -17.48
C VAL A 72 7.62 22.16 -18.29
N GLN A 73 7.89 20.85 -18.48
CA GLN A 73 8.85 20.12 -19.36
C GLN A 73 10.17 20.78 -19.82
N VAL A 74 10.55 21.91 -19.24
CA VAL A 74 11.67 22.77 -19.60
C VAL A 74 12.38 23.13 -18.30
N LYS A 75 13.71 23.10 -18.32
CA LYS A 75 14.57 23.38 -17.15
C LYS A 75 14.30 24.77 -16.53
N HIS A 76 13.91 25.73 -17.37
CA HIS A 76 13.58 27.11 -17.01
C HIS A 76 12.37 27.58 -17.82
N PRO A 77 11.13 27.24 -17.41
CA PRO A 77 9.94 27.77 -18.05
C PRO A 77 9.87 29.29 -17.89
N SER A 78 9.20 29.97 -18.83
CA SER A 78 8.85 31.36 -18.60
C SER A 78 7.92 31.47 -17.39
N LEU A 79 8.02 32.57 -16.64
CA LEU A 79 7.12 32.83 -15.51
C LEU A 79 5.65 32.78 -15.93
N TRP A 80 5.36 33.25 -17.15
CA TRP A 80 4.02 33.20 -17.74
C TRP A 80 3.51 31.77 -17.92
N THR A 81 4.31 30.89 -18.54
CA THR A 81 3.98 29.47 -18.73
C THR A 81 3.75 28.78 -17.38
N PHE A 82 4.65 29.03 -16.42
CA PHE A 82 4.53 28.45 -15.08
C PHE A 82 3.24 28.88 -14.36
N ILE A 83 2.92 30.18 -14.36
CA ILE A 83 1.69 30.70 -13.75
C ILE A 83 0.45 30.13 -14.42
N THR A 84 0.45 30.05 -15.75
CA THR A 84 -0.69 29.53 -16.53
C THR A 84 -0.94 28.07 -16.18
N ASP A 85 0.10 27.24 -16.19
CA ASP A 85 -0.03 25.82 -15.88
C ASP A 85 -0.46 25.56 -14.41
N ILE A 86 -0.06 26.43 -13.46
CA ILE A 86 -0.54 26.33 -12.08
C ILE A 86 -2.03 26.63 -12.00
N LYS A 87 -2.49 27.70 -12.67
CA LYS A 87 -3.92 28.07 -12.69
C LYS A 87 -4.78 26.97 -13.27
N ASP A 88 -4.34 26.35 -14.37
CA ASP A 88 -5.07 25.25 -15.01
C ASP A 88 -5.21 24.05 -14.06
N ARG A 89 -4.14 23.69 -13.33
CA ARG A 89 -4.20 22.60 -12.34
C ARG A 89 -5.06 22.93 -11.13
N GLN A 90 -5.02 24.17 -10.67
CA GLN A 90 -5.91 24.62 -9.59
C GLN A 90 -7.36 24.46 -10.03
N ALA A 91 -7.72 24.93 -11.23
CA ALA A 91 -9.07 24.80 -11.76
C ALA A 91 -9.54 23.34 -11.86
N VAL A 92 -8.68 22.43 -12.34
CA VAL A 92 -8.99 20.98 -12.37
C VAL A 92 -9.20 20.42 -10.97
N THR A 93 -8.38 20.83 -10.00
CA THR A 93 -8.49 20.36 -8.61
C THR A 93 -9.79 20.85 -7.96
N GLU A 94 -10.14 22.12 -8.16
CA GLU A 94 -11.39 22.69 -7.66
C GLU A 94 -12.62 21.99 -8.28
N GLN A 95 -12.59 21.70 -9.58
CA GLN A 95 -13.65 20.93 -10.24
C GLN A 95 -13.82 19.53 -9.63
N MET A 96 -12.71 18.84 -9.32
CA MET A 96 -12.75 17.53 -8.66
C MET A 96 -13.33 17.63 -7.24
N THR A 97 -12.95 18.66 -6.47
CA THR A 97 -13.50 18.90 -5.13
C THR A 97 -15.00 19.19 -5.18
N LEU A 98 -15.44 20.06 -6.09
CA LEU A 98 -16.86 20.38 -6.28
C LEU A 98 -17.68 19.17 -6.74
N ALA A 99 -17.12 18.31 -7.60
CA ALA A 99 -17.76 17.06 -7.98
C ALA A 99 -17.91 16.11 -6.78
N ALA A 100 -16.88 16.01 -5.93
CA ALA A 100 -16.92 15.21 -4.71
C ALA A 100 -17.95 15.75 -3.70
N GLU A 101 -18.03 17.07 -3.52
CA GLU A 101 -19.04 17.73 -2.66
C GLU A 101 -20.47 17.47 -3.14
N ARG A 102 -20.68 17.49 -4.46
CA ARG A 102 -21.97 17.14 -5.09
C ARG A 102 -22.30 15.65 -5.04
N ARG A 103 -21.39 14.82 -4.53
CA ARG A 103 -21.48 13.35 -4.52
C ARG A 103 -21.61 12.76 -5.93
N ASP A 104 -21.01 13.42 -6.91
CA ASP A 104 -20.88 12.85 -8.26
C ASP A 104 -20.06 11.56 -8.18
N ALA A 105 -20.36 10.61 -9.07
CA ALA A 105 -19.62 9.36 -9.13
C ALA A 105 -18.14 9.64 -9.46
N PRO A 106 -17.18 9.03 -8.74
CA PRO A 106 -15.77 9.24 -9.00
C PRO A 106 -15.40 8.76 -10.42
N PRO A 107 -14.36 9.37 -11.03
CA PRO A 107 -13.90 8.95 -12.35
C PRO A 107 -13.57 7.46 -12.37
N ARG A 108 -13.98 6.80 -13.46
CA ARG A 108 -13.81 5.34 -13.58
C ARG A 108 -12.33 4.98 -13.60
N ARG A 109 -11.91 4.14 -12.65
CA ARG A 109 -10.57 3.55 -12.63
C ARG A 109 -10.35 2.68 -13.88
N ARG A 110 -9.10 2.65 -14.38
CA ARG A 110 -8.75 1.82 -15.54
C ARG A 110 -9.08 0.35 -15.25
N ILE A 111 -9.63 -0.34 -16.25
CA ILE A 111 -10.12 -1.73 -16.14
C ILE A 111 -9.01 -2.67 -15.64
N GLN A 112 -7.78 -2.51 -16.11
CA GLN A 112 -6.63 -3.32 -15.69
C GLN A 112 -6.44 -3.31 -14.16
N TRP A 113 -6.52 -2.14 -13.53
CA TRP A 113 -6.30 -1.99 -12.09
C TRP A 113 -7.46 -2.55 -11.28
N ARG A 114 -8.68 -2.38 -11.78
CA ARG A 114 -9.87 -3.00 -11.18
C ARG A 114 -9.81 -4.52 -11.25
N ASN A 115 -9.35 -5.08 -12.37
CA ASN A 115 -9.21 -6.52 -12.53
C ASN A 115 -8.12 -7.08 -11.62
N LEU A 116 -6.98 -6.40 -11.52
CA LEU A 116 -5.91 -6.76 -10.59
C LEU A 116 -6.43 -6.77 -9.14
N GLU A 117 -7.11 -5.71 -8.73
CA GLU A 117 -7.67 -5.60 -7.38
C GLU A 117 -8.67 -6.73 -7.08
N ASN A 118 -9.61 -6.98 -8.00
CA ASN A 118 -10.56 -8.08 -7.85
C ASN A 118 -9.85 -9.44 -7.71
N ARG A 119 -8.75 -9.64 -8.45
CA ARG A 119 -7.97 -10.87 -8.37
C ARG A 119 -7.24 -11.00 -7.04
N LEU A 120 -6.62 -9.93 -6.55
CA LEU A 120 -5.95 -9.89 -5.25
C LEU A 120 -6.95 -10.11 -4.11
N ARG A 121 -8.12 -9.46 -4.16
CA ARG A 121 -9.20 -9.64 -3.19
C ARG A 121 -9.70 -11.08 -3.14
N ARG A 122 -9.90 -11.70 -4.32
CA ARG A 122 -10.27 -13.11 -4.40
C ARG A 122 -9.20 -14.03 -3.80
N LEU A 123 -7.91 -13.77 -4.03
CA LEU A 123 -6.83 -14.54 -3.41
C LEU A 123 -6.83 -14.39 -1.89
N GLN A 124 -7.08 -13.18 -1.40
CA GLN A 124 -7.19 -12.89 0.02
C GLN A 124 -8.35 -13.65 0.67
N GLU A 125 -9.53 -13.64 0.04
CA GLU A 125 -10.70 -14.38 0.49
C GLU A 125 -10.43 -15.89 0.54
N GLN A 126 -9.78 -16.45 -0.50
CA GLN A 126 -9.40 -17.87 -0.53
C GLN A 126 -8.44 -18.24 0.60
N TYR A 127 -7.47 -17.37 0.89
CA TYR A 127 -6.58 -17.56 2.03
C TYR A 127 -7.32 -17.50 3.37
N ASN A 128 -8.20 -16.50 3.55
CA ASN A 128 -8.98 -16.34 4.79
C ASN A 128 -9.95 -17.50 5.04
N ARG A 129 -10.49 -18.13 3.98
CA ARG A 129 -11.32 -19.34 4.08
C ARG A 129 -10.53 -20.62 4.35
N GLY A 130 -9.21 -20.58 4.25
CA GLY A 130 -8.34 -21.75 4.37
C GLY A 130 -8.26 -22.62 3.11
N ASP A 131 -8.80 -22.16 1.97
CA ASP A 131 -8.73 -22.88 0.69
C ASP A 131 -7.30 -22.91 0.12
N ARG A 132 -6.43 -22.00 0.59
CA ARG A 132 -5.03 -21.87 0.17
C ARG A 132 -4.11 -21.75 1.37
N ASP A 133 -2.99 -22.46 1.29
CA ASP A 133 -1.85 -22.26 2.17
C ASP A 133 -1.13 -20.93 1.88
N LEU A 134 -0.39 -20.43 2.87
CA LEU A 134 0.36 -19.17 2.81
C LEU A 134 1.35 -19.13 1.65
N ASP A 135 2.07 -20.22 1.38
CA ASP A 135 3.05 -20.28 0.29
C ASP A 135 2.38 -20.24 -1.10
N SER A 136 1.25 -20.94 -1.23
CA SER A 136 0.41 -20.88 -2.44
C SER A 136 -0.15 -19.48 -2.67
N TYR A 137 -0.60 -18.81 -1.60
CA TYR A 137 -1.09 -17.44 -1.65
C TYR A 137 0.00 -16.48 -2.12
N TRP A 138 1.20 -16.53 -1.52
CA TRP A 138 2.32 -15.65 -1.91
C TRP A 138 2.73 -15.82 -3.36
N ARG A 139 2.87 -17.05 -3.85
CA ARG A 139 3.19 -17.30 -5.26
C ARG A 139 2.13 -16.72 -6.20
N ALA A 140 0.85 -16.88 -5.86
CA ALA A 140 -0.25 -16.35 -6.65
C ALA A 140 -0.24 -14.82 -6.67
N VAL A 141 -0.01 -14.16 -5.52
CA VAL A 141 0.10 -12.69 -5.44
C VAL A 141 1.25 -12.19 -6.29
N THR A 142 2.45 -12.76 -6.15
CA THR A 142 3.63 -12.37 -6.92
C THR A 142 3.39 -12.47 -8.43
N HIS A 143 2.76 -13.55 -8.88
CA HIS A 143 2.38 -13.72 -10.29
C HIS A 143 1.39 -12.64 -10.75
N CYS A 144 0.36 -12.34 -9.96
CA CYS A 144 -0.62 -11.32 -10.30
C CYS A 144 0.00 -9.93 -10.43
N THR A 145 0.95 -9.59 -9.55
CA THR A 145 1.61 -8.28 -9.58
C THR A 145 2.58 -8.15 -10.75
N TRP A 146 3.24 -9.24 -11.15
CA TRP A 146 4.19 -9.22 -12.27
C TRP A 146 3.50 -9.04 -13.63
N GLU A 147 2.29 -9.58 -13.79
CA GLU A 147 1.49 -9.40 -15.00
C GLU A 147 0.90 -7.98 -15.16
N ALA A 148 0.96 -7.15 -14.12
CA ALA A 148 0.32 -5.83 -14.10
C ALA A 148 1.28 -4.64 -14.28
N VAL A 149 2.60 -4.88 -14.22
CA VAL A 149 3.68 -3.91 -14.44
C VAL A 149 4.11 -3.96 -15.89
#